data_AF-A0A948W364-F1
#
_entry.id   AF-A0A948W364-F1
#
_cell.length_a   1.000
_cell.length_b   1.000
_cell.length_c   1.000
_cell.angle_alpha   90.00
_cell.angle_beta   90.00
_cell.angle_gamma   90.00
#
_symmetry.space_group_name_H-M   'P 1'
#
loop_
_entity.id
_entity.type
_entity.pdbx_description
1 polymer ?
#
loop_
_entity_poly.entity_id
_entity_poly.type
_entity_poly.pdbx_seq_one_letter_code
_entity_poly.pdbx_strand_id
1 'polypeptide(L)' 'MMENPLLIVEEEEYSVVARLIALGRQKTYVTIDDILHFFPEAEQDVVQLEEAFAALLSAGV' A
#
# COMPACT_ATOMS: atom_id res chain seq x y z
N MET A 1 -6.51 23.10 19.99
CA MET A 1 -6.05 22.97 18.59
C MET A 1 -6.96 21.94 17.96
N MET A 2 -7.54 22.21 16.79
CA MET A 2 -8.33 21.22 16.08
C MET A 2 -7.36 20.14 15.60
N GLU A 3 -7.40 18.98 16.26
CA GLU A 3 -6.83 17.74 15.74
C GLU A 3 -7.52 17.53 14.40
N ASN A 4 -6.79 17.74 13.30
CA ASN A 4 -7.32 17.60 11.95
C ASN A 4 -7.44 16.09 11.67
N PRO A 5 -8.65 15.50 11.67
CA PRO A 5 -8.81 14.05 11.54
C PRO A 5 -8.38 13.52 10.15
N LEU A 6 -8.12 14.42 9.20
CA LEU A 6 -7.65 14.07 7.85
C LEU A 6 -6.17 13.66 7.80
N LEU A 7 -5.35 14.02 8.78
CA LEU A 7 -3.92 13.65 8.80
C LEU A 7 -3.70 12.19 9.20
N ILE A 8 -4.63 11.60 9.96
CA ILE A 8 -4.48 10.27 10.55
C ILE A 8 -4.64 9.17 9.48
N VAL A 9 -5.49 9.41 8.47
CA VAL A 9 -5.76 8.46 7.39
C VAL A 9 -4.63 8.41 6.37
N GLU A 10 -4.04 9.56 6.01
CA GLU A 10 -2.95 9.63 5.03
C GLU A 10 -1.65 8.99 5.57
N GLU A 11 -1.34 9.17 6.86
CA GLU A 11 -0.17 8.53 7.48
C GLU A 11 -0.32 7.00 7.56
N GLU A 12 -1.53 6.51 7.78
CA GLU A 12 -1.81 5.08 7.86
C GLU A 12 -1.66 4.43 6.47
N GLU A 13 -2.20 5.04 5.42
CA GLU A 13 -2.06 4.57 4.04
C GLU A 13 -0.59 4.57 3.56
N TYR A 14 0.16 5.64 3.85
CA TYR A 14 1.59 5.71 3.55
C TYR A 14 2.38 4.63 4.29
N SER A 15 2.01 4.35 5.55
CA SER A 15 2.60 3.29 6.35
C SER A 15 2.29 1.91 5.79
N VAL A 16 1.08 1.70 5.27
CA VAL A 16 0.66 0.43 4.65
C VAL A 16 1.42 0.15 3.35
N VAL A 17 1.57 1.13 2.46
CA VAL A 17 2.39 0.99 1.24
C VAL A 17 3.86 0.72 1.60
N ALA A 18 4.42 1.44 2.58
CA ALA A 18 5.78 1.21 3.03
C ALA A 18 5.99 -0.21 3.57
N ARG A 19 5.01 -0.78 4.29
CA ARG A 19 5.04 -2.17 4.76
C ARG A 19 4.95 -3.16 3.61
N LEU A 20 4.11 -2.90 2.61
CA LEU A 20 3.99 -3.73 1.41
C LEU A 20 5.33 -3.78 0.63
N ILE A 21 6.00 -2.64 0.46
CA ILE A 21 7.33 -2.56 -0.15
C ILE A 21 8.37 -3.32 0.68
N ALA A 22 8.35 -3.16 2.01
CA ALA A 22 9.28 -3.86 2.89
C ALA A 22 9.10 -5.39 2.81
N LEU A 23 7.85 -5.86 2.75
CA LEU A 23 7.53 -7.27 2.56
C LEU A 23 8.09 -7.77 1.23
N GLY A 24 7.86 -7.03 0.15
CA GLY A 24 8.36 -7.38 -1.17
C GLY A 24 9.88 -7.42 -1.27
N ARG A 25 10.57 -6.50 -0.60
CA ARG A 25 12.04 -6.54 -0.47
C ARG A 25 12.54 -7.75 0.33
N GLN A 26 11.80 -8.20 1.35
CA GLN A 26 12.16 -9.40 2.12
C GLN A 26 11.91 -10.69 1.34
N LYS A 27 10.76 -10.79 0.66
CA LYS A 27 10.35 -11.97 -0.11
C LYS A 27 10.97 -12.03 -1.51
N THR A 28 11.47 -10.91 -2.04
CA THR A 28 11.92 -10.73 -3.44
C THR A 28 10.79 -10.86 -4.48
N TYR A 29 9.54 -10.86 -4.03
CA TYR A 29 8.35 -10.80 -4.88
C TYR A 29 7.14 -10.42 -4.02
N VAL A 30 6.14 -9.83 -4.65
CA VAL A 30 4.83 -9.53 -4.05
C VAL A 30 3.76 -10.13 -4.94
N THR A 31 2.80 -10.83 -4.34
CA THR A 31 1.64 -11.36 -5.05
C THR A 31 0.44 -10.43 -4.91
N ILE A 32 -0.54 -10.58 -5.80
CA ILE A 32 -1.81 -9.85 -5.67
C ILE A 32 -2.47 -10.17 -4.33
N ASP A 33 -2.38 -11.40 -3.82
CA ASP A 33 -2.88 -11.78 -2.49
C ASP A 33 -2.18 -11.00 -1.37
N ASP A 34 -0.85 -10.83 -1.44
CA ASP A 34 -0.11 -9.98 -0.51
C ASP A 34 -0.63 -8.53 -0.60
N ILE A 35 -0.87 -7.98 -1.80
CA ILE A 35 -1.41 -6.61 -1.96
C ILE A 35 -2.81 -6.49 -1.35
N LEU A 36 -3.72 -7.42 -1.66
CA LEU A 36 -5.09 -7.45 -1.15
C LEU A 36 -5.15 -7.66 0.37
N HIS A 37 -4.13 -8.29 0.96
CA HIS A 37 -4.02 -8.40 2.41
C HIS A 37 -3.83 -7.03 3.09
N PHE A 38 -3.14 -6.09 2.43
CA PHE A 38 -2.93 -4.73 2.92
C PHE A 38 -4.00 -3.75 2.42
N PHE A 39 -4.49 -3.97 1.20
CA PHE A 39 -5.48 -3.15 0.50
C PHE A 39 -6.65 -4.05 0.03
N PRO A 40 -7.53 -4.50 0.93
CA PRO A 40 -8.65 -5.36 0.55
C PRO A 40 -9.62 -4.66 -0.40
N GLU A 41 -9.70 -3.32 -0.31
CA GLU A 41 -10.51 -2.50 -1.20
C GLU A 41 -10.00 -2.52 -2.64
N ALA A 42 -8.70 -2.75 -2.85
CA ALA A 42 -8.10 -2.88 -4.18
C ALA A 42 -8.64 -4.09 -4.99
N GLU A 43 -9.34 -5.04 -4.35
CA GLU A 43 -10.05 -6.11 -5.07
C GLU A 43 -11.22 -5.56 -5.90
N GLN A 44 -11.85 -4.49 -5.45
CA GLN A 44 -13.00 -3.85 -6.09
C GLN A 44 -12.65 -2.48 -6.67
N ASP A 45 -11.57 -1.88 -6.20
CA ASP A 45 -11.04 -0.59 -6.64
C ASP A 45 -9.72 -0.77 -7.40
N VAL A 46 -9.83 -0.79 -8.73
CA VAL A 46 -8.67 -0.97 -9.62
C VAL A 46 -7.67 0.18 -9.49
N VAL A 47 -8.12 1.39 -9.15
CA VAL A 47 -7.25 2.57 -9.03
C VAL A 47 -6.29 2.36 -7.86
N GLN A 48 -6.82 1.93 -6.72
CA GLN A 48 -6.02 1.66 -5.52
C GLN A 48 -5.00 0.53 -5.77
N LEU A 49 -5.39 -0.48 -6.56
CA LEU A 49 -4.48 -1.55 -6.98
C LEU A 49 -3.33 -1.01 -7.84
N GLU A 50 -3.63 -0.16 -8.82
CA GLU A 50 -2.63 0.46 -9.69
C GLU A 50 -1.64 1.33 -8.90
N GLU A 51 -2.09 2.06 -7.88
CA GLU A 51 -1.23 2.87 -7.02
C GLU A 51 -0.26 2.00 -6.20
N ALA A 52 -0.76 0.90 -5.62
CA ALA A 52 0.08 -0.06 -4.90
C ALA A 52 1.13 -0.70 -5.83
N PHE A 53 0.74 -1.06 -7.05
CA PHE A 53 1.66 -1.58 -8.07
C PHE A 53 2.71 -0.54 -8.49
N ALA A 54 2.30 0.70 -8.73
CA ALA A 54 3.23 1.78 -9.10
C ALA A 54 4.27 2.02 -8.00
N ALA A 55 3.85 2.00 -6.73
CA ALA A 55 4.74 2.13 -5.59
C ALA A 55 5.74 0.96 -5.50
N LEU A 56 5.28 -0.27 -5.71
CA LEU A 56 6.14 -1.46 -5.73
C LEU A 56 7.17 -1.42 -6.88
N LEU A 57 6.72 -1.10 -8.10
CA LEU A 57 7.58 -0.94 -9.27
C LEU A 57 8.62 0.17 -9.07
N SER A 58 8.19 1.31 -8.51
CA SER A 58 9.08 2.43 -8.18
C SER A 58 10.12 2.02 -7.12
N ALA A 59 9.74 1.17 -6.16
CA ALA A 59 10.64 0.66 -5.14
C ALA A 59 11.60 -0.43 -5.64
N GLY A 60 11.43 -0.91 -6.87
CA GLY A 60 12.27 -1.93 -7.51
C GLY A 60 11.99 -3.35 -7.03
N VAL A 61 10.72 -3.63 -6.69
CA VAL A 61 10.25 -4.93 -6.18
C VAL A 61 9.42 -5.64 -7.25
#